data_AF-A0A7Y2ALM9-F1
#
_entry.id   AF-A0A7Y2ALM9-F1
#
_cell.length_a   1.000
_cell.length_b   1.000
_cell.length_c   1.000
_cell.angle_alpha   90.00
_cell.angle_beta   90.00
_cell.angle_gamma   90.00
#
_symmetry.space_group_name_H-M   'P 1'
#
loop_
_entity.id
_entity.type
_entity.pdbx_description
1 polymer ?
#
loop_
_entity_poly.entity_id
_entity_poly.type
_entity_poly.pdbx_seq_one_letter_code
_entity_poly.pdbx_strand_id
1 'polypeptide(L)'
;QILADTPQEVALVGPDVDRLIHRLADVPWVKSLQLTEERTKLKVALRDPAKMYDQLATWISQDSLRIHEFQTADGDLTALFESLLRHHRGEHE
;
A
#
# COMPACT_ATOMS: atom_id res chain seq x y z
N GLN A 1 2.84 -19.48 -9.78
CA GLN A 1 3.25 -19.53 -8.35
C GLN A 1 4.19 -18.35 -8.12
N ILE A 2 3.65 -17.17 -7.85
CA ILE A 2 4.40 -15.90 -7.72
C ILE A 2 3.93 -15.24 -6.42
N LEU A 3 4.25 -15.84 -5.27
CA LEU A 3 3.83 -15.33 -3.95
C LEU A 3 4.87 -15.67 -2.86
N ALA A 4 6.04 -16.16 -3.24
CA ALA A 4 7.03 -16.65 -2.27
C ALA A 4 7.84 -15.54 -1.60
N ASP A 5 7.94 -14.35 -2.21
CA ASP A 5 8.79 -13.25 -1.71
C ASP A 5 8.04 -11.92 -1.65
N THR A 6 6.78 -11.94 -1.23
CA THR A 6 6.04 -10.68 -1.05
C THR A 6 6.53 -9.97 0.21
N PRO A 7 6.98 -8.71 0.14
CA PRO A 7 7.60 -8.05 1.29
C PRO A 7 6.63 -7.94 2.47
N GLN A 8 7.09 -8.41 3.63
CA GLN A 8 6.32 -8.33 4.87
C GLN A 8 6.36 -6.94 5.50
N GLU A 9 7.24 -6.07 5.04
CA GLU A 9 7.31 -4.67 5.43
C GLU A 9 7.20 -3.78 4.19
N VAL A 10 6.25 -2.86 4.25
CA VAL A 10 5.99 -1.90 3.19
C VAL A 10 5.87 -0.50 3.76
N ALA A 11 6.16 0.52 2.95
CA ALA A 11 5.91 1.90 3.32
C ALA A 11 5.09 2.62 2.25
N LEU A 12 4.04 3.28 2.70
CA LEU A 12 3.20 4.16 1.90
C LEU A 12 3.66 5.59 2.12
N VAL A 13 3.87 6.34 1.04
CA VAL A 13 4.21 7.76 1.10
C VAL A 13 3.15 8.57 0.37
N GLY A 14 2.66 9.62 1.00
CA GLY A 14 1.65 10.50 0.42
C GLY A 14 0.97 11.40 1.44
N PRO A 15 0.23 12.41 0.97
CA PRO A 15 -0.45 13.38 1.85
C PRO A 15 -1.64 12.78 2.62
N ASP A 16 -2.19 11.65 2.16
CA ASP A 16 -3.38 11.02 2.72
C ASP A 16 -3.10 9.69 3.47
N VAL A 17 -1.83 9.36 3.72
CA VAL A 17 -1.47 8.05 4.30
C VAL A 17 -1.93 7.87 5.74
N ASP A 18 -2.12 8.96 6.49
CA ASP A 18 -2.65 8.94 7.85
C ASP A 18 -4.11 8.45 7.89
N ARG A 19 -4.90 8.73 6.85
CA ARG A 19 -6.29 8.25 6.70
C ARG A 19 -6.38 6.72 6.60
N LEU A 20 -5.29 6.06 6.21
CA LEU A 20 -5.23 4.60 6.11
C LEU A 20 -5.06 3.91 7.46
N ILE A 21 -4.62 4.63 8.50
CA ILE A 21 -4.39 4.05 9.83
C ILE A 21 -5.66 3.41 10.38
N HIS A 22 -6.78 4.13 10.32
CA HIS A 22 -8.06 3.60 10.83
C HIS A 22 -8.53 2.36 10.07
N ARG A 23 -8.16 2.22 8.79
CA ARG A 23 -8.52 1.05 7.97
C ARG A 23 -7.62 -0.15 8.26
N LEU A 24 -6.37 0.11 8.63
CA LEU A 24 -5.35 -0.91 8.86
C LEU A 24 -5.24 -1.33 10.33
N ALA A 25 -5.76 -0.55 11.28
CA ALA A 25 -5.63 -0.82 12.71
C ALA A 25 -6.35 -2.11 13.13
N ASP A 26 -7.50 -2.41 12.52
CA ASP A 26 -8.40 -3.49 12.95
C ASP A 26 -8.34 -4.74 12.06
N VAL A 27 -7.49 -4.75 11.03
CA VAL A 27 -7.41 -5.89 10.10
C VAL A 27 -6.44 -6.95 10.59
N PRO A 28 -6.81 -8.25 10.53
CA PRO A 28 -6.01 -9.33 11.12
C PRO A 28 -4.69 -9.58 10.37
N TRP A 29 -4.58 -9.12 9.13
CA TRP A 29 -3.41 -9.28 8.27
C TRP A 29 -2.36 -8.18 8.48
N VAL A 30 -2.60 -7.18 9.34
CA VAL A 30 -1.60 -6.18 9.77
C VAL A 30 -1.03 -6.58 11.12
N LYS A 31 0.30 -6.53 11.23
CA LYS A 31 1.06 -6.79 12.47
C LYS A 31 1.33 -5.51 13.24
N SER A 32 1.74 -4.45 12.56
CA SER A 32 2.01 -3.15 13.18
C SER A 32 1.94 -2.00 12.16
N LEU A 33 1.70 -0.81 12.69
CA LEU A 33 1.64 0.45 11.95
C LEU A 33 2.56 1.46 12.61
N GLN A 34 3.31 2.20 11.82
CA GLN A 34 4.13 3.31 12.30
C GLN A 34 4.00 4.48 11.34
N LEU A 35 3.32 5.54 11.78
CA LEU A 35 3.25 6.82 11.09
C LEU A 35 4.46 7.67 11.48
N THR A 36 5.09 8.32 10.51
CA THR A 36 6.14 9.31 10.79
C THR A 36 5.56 10.57 11.44
N GLU A 37 6.39 11.36 12.13
CA GLU A 37 5.95 12.61 12.77
C GLU A 37 5.33 13.60 11.78
N GLU A 38 5.87 13.65 10.57
CA GLU A 38 5.38 14.50 9.47
C GLU A 38 4.06 14.01 8.86
N ARG A 39 3.58 12.80 9.23
CA ARG A 39 2.35 12.16 8.71
C ARG A 39 2.32 11.92 7.20
N THR A 40 3.47 12.00 6.54
CA THR A 40 3.64 11.78 5.10
C THR A 40 4.04 10.36 4.75
N LYS A 41 4.42 9.54 5.74
CA LYS A 41 4.86 8.16 5.53
C LYS A 41 4.29 7.22 6.59
N LEU A 42 3.65 6.15 6.12
CA LEU A 42 3.12 5.07 6.95
C LEU A 42 3.88 3.78 6.65
N LYS A 43 4.61 3.26 7.63
CA LYS A 43 5.21 1.93 7.59
C LYS A 43 4.22 0.89 8.10
N VAL A 44 4.09 -0.21 7.39
CA VAL A 44 3.15 -1.29 7.68
C VAL A 44 3.91 -2.61 7.69
N ALA A 45 3.85 -3.33 8.82
CA ALA A 45 4.27 -4.71 8.88
C ALA A 45 3.05 -5.62 8.65
N LEU A 46 3.18 -6.57 7.74
CA LEU A 46 2.11 -7.41 7.21
C LEU A 46 2.31 -8.86 7.66
N ARG A 47 1.22 -9.50 8.11
CA ARG A 47 1.14 -10.96 8.29
C ARG A 47 0.79 -11.65 6.97
N ASP A 48 0.02 -10.98 6.12
CA ASP A 48 -0.40 -11.45 4.81
C ASP A 48 -0.32 -10.30 3.80
N PRO A 49 0.78 -10.17 3.04
CA PRO A 49 0.96 -9.08 2.10
C PRO A 49 -0.04 -9.09 0.94
N ALA A 50 -0.54 -10.27 0.51
CA ALA A 50 -1.49 -10.36 -0.60
C ALA A 50 -2.76 -9.53 -0.31
N LYS A 51 -3.24 -9.58 0.94
CA LYS A 51 -4.39 -8.79 1.40
C LYS A 51 -4.16 -7.29 1.32
N MET A 52 -2.94 -6.83 1.55
CA MET A 52 -2.60 -5.42 1.41
C MET A 52 -2.74 -4.96 -0.03
N TYR A 53 -2.20 -5.71 -0.99
CA TYR A 53 -2.27 -5.35 -2.41
C TYR A 53 -3.71 -5.34 -2.95
N ASP A 54 -4.52 -6.34 -2.58
CA ASP A 54 -5.94 -6.40 -2.96
C ASP A 54 -6.74 -5.19 -2.43
N GLN A 55 -6.51 -4.82 -1.17
CA GLN A 55 -7.21 -3.71 -0.53
C GLN A 55 -6.74 -2.35 -1.04
N LEU A 56 -5.44 -2.22 -1.31
CA LEU A 56 -4.87 -0.99 -1.85
C LEU A 56 -5.50 -0.64 -3.21
N ALA A 57 -5.64 -1.62 -4.11
CA ALA A 57 -6.32 -1.44 -5.39
C ALA A 57 -7.76 -0.95 -5.21
N THR A 58 -8.47 -1.52 -4.22
CA THR A 58 -9.85 -1.13 -3.88
C THR A 58 -9.92 0.32 -3.35
N TRP A 59 -9.02 0.71 -2.45
CA TRP A 59 -9.02 2.05 -1.87
C TRP A 59 -8.69 3.15 -2.89
N ILE A 60 -7.75 2.88 -3.79
CA ILE A 60 -7.44 3.79 -4.89
C ILE A 60 -8.67 3.98 -5.78
N SER A 61 -9.39 2.89 -6.06
CA SER A 61 -10.57 2.90 -6.92
C SER A 61 -11.76 3.68 -6.36
N GLN A 62 -12.01 3.53 -5.06
CA GLN A 62 -13.26 4.00 -4.45
C GLN A 62 -13.12 5.34 -3.74
N ASP A 63 -11.92 5.70 -3.25
CA ASP A 63 -11.78 6.78 -2.27
C ASP A 63 -10.89 7.95 -2.70
N SER A 64 -10.39 7.97 -3.94
CA SER A 64 -9.49 9.04 -4.44
C SER A 64 -8.27 9.30 -3.54
N LEU A 65 -7.77 8.26 -2.86
CA LEU A 65 -6.61 8.36 -1.99
C LEU A 65 -5.35 8.65 -2.81
N ARG A 66 -4.63 9.72 -2.45
CA ARG A 66 -3.36 10.08 -3.08
C ARG A 66 -2.20 9.41 -2.33
N ILE A 67 -1.75 8.30 -2.89
CA ILE A 67 -0.53 7.62 -2.50
C ILE A 67 0.48 7.87 -3.63
N HIS A 68 1.63 8.44 -3.29
CA HIS A 68 2.67 8.81 -4.24
C HIS A 68 3.70 7.69 -4.45
N GLU A 69 4.04 6.96 -3.39
CA GLU A 69 5.03 5.88 -3.46
C GLU A 69 4.64 4.68 -2.61
N PHE A 70 4.98 3.49 -3.11
CA PHE A 70 4.87 2.22 -2.39
C PHE A 70 6.24 1.55 -2.34
N GLN A 71 6.89 1.60 -1.17
CA GLN A 71 8.26 1.14 -0.98
C GLN A 71 8.27 -0.22 -0.26
N THR A 72 9.27 -1.05 -0.56
CA THR A 72 9.52 -2.32 0.15
C THR A 72 10.98 -2.45 0.57
N ALA A 73 11.30 -3.41 1.43
CA ALA A 73 12.65 -3.61 1.97
C ALA A 73 13.71 -3.83 0.87
N ASP A 74 13.35 -4.50 -0.24
CA ASP A 74 14.27 -4.88 -1.31
C ASP A 74 14.20 -3.98 -2.55
N GLY A 75 13.41 -2.90 -2.50
CA GLY A 75 13.33 -1.95 -3.60
C GLY A 75 11.99 -1.23 -3.73
N ASP A 76 11.95 -0.39 -4.76
CA ASP A 76 10.80 0.43 -5.10
C ASP A 76 9.76 -0.39 -5.88
N LEU A 77 8.61 -0.66 -5.26
CA LEU A 77 7.47 -1.33 -5.92
C LEU A 77 6.59 -0.33 -6.67
N THR A 78 7.01 0.92 -6.81
CA THR A 78 6.31 1.96 -7.56
C THR A 78 5.94 1.46 -8.96
N ALA A 79 6.75 0.65 -9.65
CA ALA A 79 6.37 0.13 -10.97
C ALA A 79 5.13 -0.80 -10.94
N LEU A 80 5.01 -1.68 -9.94
CA LEU A 80 3.81 -2.52 -9.75
C LEU A 80 2.62 -1.68 -9.31
N PHE A 81 2.85 -0.72 -8.43
CA PHE A 81 1.84 0.23 -7.98
C PHE A 81 1.28 1.04 -9.16
N GLU A 82 2.14 1.65 -9.98
CA GLU A 82 1.79 2.38 -11.19
C GLU A 82 1.06 1.49 -12.21
N SER A 83 1.45 0.23 -12.34
CA SER A 83 0.73 -0.74 -13.19
C SER A 83 -0.71 -1.00 -12.68
N LEU A 84 -0.87 -1.18 -11.36
CA LEU A 84 -2.19 -1.31 -10.72
C LEU A 84 -3.03 -0.03 -10.89
N LEU A 85 -2.41 1.15 -10.79
CA LEU A 85 -3.05 2.44 -11.04
C LEU A 85 -3.54 2.57 -12.49
N ARG A 86 -2.70 2.27 -13.48
CA ARG A 86 -3.04 2.36 -14.91
C ARG A 86 -4.17 1.44 -15.30
N HIS A 87 -4.09 0.16 -14.88
CA HIS A 87 -5.15 -0.81 -15.11
C HIS A 87 -6.48 -0.34 -14.50
N HIS A 88 -6.43 0.32 -13.34
CA HIS A 88 -7.62 0.82 -12.69
C HIS A 88 -8.20 2.09 -13.34
N ARG A 89 -7.36 2.97 -13.89
CA ARG A 89 -7.80 4.18 -14.63
C ARG A 89 -8.38 3.87 -16.02
N GLY A 90 -8.33 2.62 -16.46
CA GLY A 90 -8.71 2.22 -17.81
C GLY A 90 -7.71 2.67 -18.88
N GLU A 91 -6.49 3.03 -18.48
CA GLU A 91 -5.39 3.35 -19.39
C GLU A 91 -4.82 2.04 -19.93
N HIS A 92 -5.47 1.51 -20.98
CA HIS A 92 -4.89 0.48 -21.83
C HIS A 92 -4.14 1.18 -22.97
N GLU A 93 -2.84 0.91 -23.11
CA GLU A 93 -2.13 1.10 -24.39
C GLU A 93 -2.67 0.14 -25.45
#